data_AF-A0A4Q6GQU1-F1
#
_entry.id   AF-A0A4Q6GQU1-F1
#
_cell.length_a   1.000
_cell.length_b   1.000
_cell.length_c   1.000
_cell.angle_alpha   90.00
_cell.angle_beta   90.00
_cell.angle_gamma   90.00
#
_symmetry.space_group_name_H-M   'P 1'
#
loop_
_entity.id
_entity.type
_entity.pdbx_description
1 polymer ?
#
loop_
_entity_poly.entity_id
_entity_poly.type
_entity_poly.pdbx_seq_one_letter_code
_entity_poly.pdbx_strand_id
1 'polypeptide(L)'
;MVRQSIPAAALAAVLLAGCAAPGQPSRQEAQPAASWVASWGTAQMVPGAEHELAPAQWRDATLRQVVRVSLGGERLRVRFSNAFGTEPLVLAGASVAVSRGPGRSAIDAASSRALRFGGAASVSIPAGAEYLSDPVDLPHAAGSDLAVSIHFPAAPARQTSHPGARATSFMAPGQHLAAAELPGASTFTRWYQLAGIDVQAAPGAHTVVAIGDSITDGYGVAPDTNLRWTDVLALRLRRAGMDEVGVINAGIGGGRLLRDGLGPNLAARFERDVLARPGVSHAIVLIGVNDFGNLHRNS
;
A
#
# COMPACT_ATOMS: atom_id res chain seq x y z
N MET A 1 -49.68 46.18 69.24
CA MET A 1 -50.40 46.73 68.07
C MET A 1 -50.67 45.57 67.13
N VAL A 2 -51.94 45.16 66.95
CA VAL A 2 -52.72 45.30 65.69
C VAL A 2 -52.10 44.44 64.56
N ARG A 3 -52.72 43.46 63.88
CA ARG A 3 -54.08 42.92 63.71
C ARG A 3 -53.95 41.58 62.94
N GLN A 4 -54.81 40.62 63.29
CA GLN A 4 -55.62 39.71 62.43
C GLN A 4 -55.35 39.73 60.90
N SER A 5 -55.26 38.59 60.18
CA SER A 5 -56.39 37.81 59.58
C SER A 5 -55.84 36.55 58.84
N ILE A 6 -56.25 35.30 59.13
CA ILE A 6 -57.27 34.42 58.46
C ILE A 6 -56.87 33.84 57.08
N PRO A 7 -57.15 32.54 56.79
CA PRO A 7 -56.28 31.61 56.06
C PRO A 7 -56.76 31.28 54.63
N ALA A 8 -55.93 30.56 53.86
CA ALA A 8 -56.36 29.85 52.65
C ALA A 8 -55.74 28.45 52.63
N ALA A 9 -56.59 27.43 52.83
CA ALA A 9 -56.26 26.04 52.64
C ALA A 9 -56.36 25.70 51.14
N ALA A 10 -55.28 25.18 50.55
CA ALA A 10 -55.29 24.61 49.21
C ALA A 10 -55.08 23.09 49.33
N LEU A 11 -56.08 22.34 48.89
CA LEU A 11 -56.06 20.87 48.80
C LEU A 11 -55.34 20.49 47.50
N ALA A 12 -54.17 19.86 47.60
CA ALA A 12 -53.44 19.34 46.44
C ALA A 12 -53.75 17.85 46.24
N ALA A 13 -54.42 17.52 45.14
CA ALA A 13 -54.61 16.14 44.69
C ALA A 13 -53.35 15.65 43.96
N VAL A 14 -52.72 14.60 44.48
CA VAL A 14 -51.55 13.96 43.88
C VAL A 14 -52.03 12.91 42.87
N LEU A 15 -51.77 13.15 41.58
CA LEU A 15 -51.94 12.18 40.50
C LEU A 15 -50.68 11.29 40.42
N LEU A 16 -50.84 10.00 40.71
CA LEU A 16 -49.81 8.97 40.51
C LEU A 16 -49.75 8.61 39.01
N ALA A 17 -48.85 9.26 38.27
CA ALA A 17 -48.51 8.87 36.91
C ALA A 17 -47.47 7.72 36.95
N GLY A 18 -47.86 6.54 36.46
CA GLY A 18 -46.98 5.38 36.35
C GLY A 18 -45.84 5.63 35.36
N CYS A 19 -44.60 5.51 35.84
CA CYS A 19 -43.41 5.53 34.99
C CYS A 19 -43.29 4.19 34.24
N ALA A 20 -43.70 4.17 32.97
CA ALA A 20 -43.28 3.13 32.05
C ALA A 20 -41.79 3.34 31.73
N ALA A 21 -40.95 2.35 32.06
CA ALA A 21 -39.53 2.39 31.73
C ALA A 21 -39.36 2.39 30.20
N PRO A 22 -38.57 3.31 29.61
CA PRO A 22 -38.26 3.27 28.19
C PRO A 22 -37.48 2.00 27.89
N GLY A 23 -37.99 1.18 26.97
CA GLY A 23 -37.30 -0.01 26.48
C GLY A 23 -35.91 0.36 25.97
N GLN A 24 -34.89 -0.38 26.43
CA GLN A 24 -33.54 -0.19 25.92
C GLN A 24 -33.53 -0.47 24.41
N PRO A 25 -32.98 0.42 23.57
CA PRO A 25 -32.81 0.12 22.16
C PRO A 25 -31.92 -1.13 22.06
N SER A 26 -32.40 -2.13 21.32
CA SER A 26 -31.61 -3.30 20.96
C SER A 26 -30.28 -2.81 20.36
N ARG A 27 -29.18 -3.06 21.07
CA ARG A 27 -27.83 -2.81 20.57
C ARG A 27 -27.65 -3.71 19.35
N GLN A 28 -27.88 -3.18 18.15
CA GLN A 28 -27.39 -3.83 16.94
C GLN A 28 -25.89 -3.97 17.15
N GLU A 29 -25.41 -5.21 17.29
CA GLU A 29 -24.00 -5.50 17.15
C GLU A 29 -23.59 -4.94 15.79
N ALA A 30 -22.85 -3.83 15.81
CA ALA A 30 -22.26 -3.30 14.61
C ALA A 30 -21.43 -4.43 14.01
N GLN A 31 -21.81 -4.93 12.83
CA GLN A 31 -20.97 -5.84 12.08
C GLN A 31 -19.57 -5.25 12.06
N PRO A 32 -18.51 -6.00 12.43
CA PRO A 32 -17.19 -5.44 12.49
C PRO A 32 -16.88 -4.80 11.12
N ALA A 33 -16.54 -3.52 11.14
CA ALA A 33 -16.36 -2.74 9.93
C ALA A 33 -15.19 -3.33 9.12
N ALA A 34 -15.35 -3.42 7.81
CA ALA A 34 -14.29 -3.87 6.92
C ALA A 34 -13.01 -3.04 7.15
N SER A 35 -11.88 -3.73 7.33
CA SER A 35 -10.58 -3.12 7.62
C SER A 35 -9.69 -3.10 6.39
N TRP A 36 -8.74 -2.16 6.36
CA TRP A 36 -7.70 -2.13 5.33
C TRP A 36 -6.59 -3.12 5.66
N VAL A 37 -6.27 -3.98 4.69
CA VAL A 37 -5.21 -5.00 4.79
C VAL A 37 -4.26 -4.80 3.62
N ALA A 38 -2.96 -4.77 3.88
CA ALA A 38 -1.96 -4.67 2.82
C ALA A 38 -1.94 -5.97 2.00
N SER A 39 -2.15 -5.85 0.70
CA SER A 39 -2.19 -6.96 -0.25
C SER A 39 -0.93 -7.03 -1.13
N TRP A 40 -0.30 -5.89 -1.37
CA TRP A 40 1.02 -5.81 -1.99
C TRP A 40 1.80 -4.66 -1.37
N GLY A 41 3.13 -4.77 -1.34
CA GLY A 41 4.02 -3.72 -0.88
C GLY A 41 5.47 -4.06 -1.15
N THR A 42 6.33 -3.05 -1.07
CA THR A 42 7.76 -3.19 -1.32
C THR A 42 8.57 -2.22 -0.47
N ALA A 43 9.77 -2.63 -0.07
CA ALA A 43 10.68 -1.76 0.66
C ALA A 43 11.15 -0.61 -0.23
N GLN A 44 11.33 0.57 0.34
CA GLN A 44 11.73 1.77 -0.40
C GLN A 44 13.22 2.09 -0.14
N MET A 45 13.95 2.45 -1.20
CA MET A 45 15.35 2.91 -1.16
C MET A 45 15.63 4.02 -2.18
N VAL A 46 16.75 4.73 -2.01
CA VAL A 46 17.32 5.56 -3.08
C VAL A 46 17.91 4.63 -4.14
N PRO A 47 17.64 4.81 -5.44
CA PRO A 47 18.27 4.00 -6.47
C PRO A 47 19.79 4.25 -6.50
N GLY A 48 20.58 3.20 -6.76
CA GLY A 48 21.98 3.36 -7.17
C GLY A 48 22.09 4.04 -8.53
N ALA A 49 23.27 4.54 -8.90
CA ALA A 49 23.49 5.30 -10.13
C ALA A 49 23.08 4.52 -11.40
N GLU A 50 23.29 3.20 -11.40
CA GLU A 50 22.90 2.27 -12.46
C GLU A 50 21.38 2.05 -12.57
N HIS A 51 20.64 2.46 -11.54
CA HIS A 51 19.20 2.33 -11.42
C HIS A 51 18.50 3.69 -11.37
N GLU A 52 19.22 4.79 -11.50
CA GLU A 52 18.60 6.12 -11.53
C GLU A 52 18.13 6.44 -12.95
N LEU A 53 16.86 6.86 -13.11
CA LEU A 53 16.38 7.35 -14.40
C LEU A 53 16.86 8.78 -14.65
N ALA A 54 17.22 9.11 -15.89
CA ALA A 54 17.57 10.47 -16.25
C ALA A 54 16.35 11.41 -16.14
N PRO A 55 16.51 12.68 -15.72
CA PRO A 55 15.39 13.61 -15.58
C PRO A 55 14.52 13.76 -16.83
N ALA A 56 15.10 13.62 -18.03
CA ALA A 56 14.38 13.69 -19.30
C ALA A 56 13.34 12.54 -19.47
N GLN A 57 13.54 11.39 -18.82
CA GLN A 57 12.63 10.24 -18.90
C GLN A 57 11.34 10.44 -18.09
N TRP A 58 11.32 11.37 -17.15
CA TRP A 58 10.17 11.65 -16.27
C TRP A 58 9.31 12.81 -16.75
N ARG A 59 9.87 13.68 -17.61
CA ARG A 59 9.20 14.91 -18.03
C ARG A 59 8.02 14.55 -18.93
N ASP A 60 6.83 14.95 -18.48
CA ASP A 60 5.56 14.63 -19.12
C ASP A 60 5.54 13.16 -19.57
N ALA A 61 5.56 12.24 -18.60
CA ALA A 61 5.69 10.81 -18.88
C ALA A 61 4.79 9.97 -17.96
N THR A 62 4.31 8.85 -18.51
CA THR A 62 3.54 7.85 -17.78
C THR A 62 4.41 6.65 -17.46
N LEU A 63 4.61 6.40 -16.16
CA LEU A 63 5.19 5.18 -15.63
C LEU A 63 4.07 4.19 -15.32
N ARG A 64 4.09 3.01 -15.94
CA ARG A 64 3.18 1.89 -15.64
C ARG A 64 3.94 0.75 -15.00
N GLN A 65 3.47 0.30 -13.84
CA GLN A 65 4.13 -0.71 -13.01
C GLN A 65 3.15 -1.85 -12.73
N VAL A 66 3.58 -3.08 -12.97
CA VAL A 66 2.76 -4.27 -12.72
C VAL A 66 3.15 -4.90 -11.40
N VAL A 67 2.15 -5.22 -10.58
CA VAL A 67 2.32 -5.82 -9.24
C VAL A 67 1.32 -6.95 -9.04
N ARG A 68 1.77 -8.00 -8.34
CA ARG A 68 0.97 -9.16 -7.97
C ARG A 68 0.36 -8.94 -6.58
N VAL A 69 -0.96 -8.83 -6.49
CA VAL A 69 -1.63 -8.72 -5.18
C VAL A 69 -1.80 -10.10 -4.54
N SER A 70 -1.54 -10.21 -3.24
CA SER A 70 -1.64 -11.48 -2.49
C SER A 70 -3.07 -11.77 -2.03
N LEU A 71 -3.80 -10.73 -1.64
CA LEU A 71 -5.20 -10.73 -1.20
C LEU A 71 -6.09 -10.04 -2.24
N GLY A 72 -7.25 -10.63 -2.52
CA GLY A 72 -8.27 -10.06 -3.42
C GLY A 72 -9.31 -9.23 -2.68
N GLY A 73 -10.16 -8.54 -3.43
CA GLY A 73 -11.29 -7.80 -2.85
C GLY A 73 -12.01 -6.92 -3.87
N GLU A 74 -13.00 -6.17 -3.37
CA GLU A 74 -13.87 -5.30 -4.18
C GLU A 74 -13.36 -3.87 -4.29
N ARG A 75 -12.64 -3.40 -3.25
CA ARG A 75 -12.12 -2.04 -3.16
C ARG A 75 -10.68 -2.05 -2.73
N LEU A 76 -9.89 -1.17 -3.35
CA LEU A 76 -8.49 -0.99 -3.01
C LEU A 76 -8.12 0.48 -2.93
N ARG A 77 -6.95 0.77 -2.36
CA ARG A 77 -6.28 2.07 -2.43
C ARG A 77 -4.79 1.86 -2.66
N VAL A 78 -4.16 2.81 -3.33
CA VAL A 78 -2.75 2.72 -3.73
C VAL A 78 -1.92 3.67 -2.89
N ARG A 79 -0.76 3.20 -2.43
CA ARG A 79 0.20 3.96 -1.66
C ARG A 79 1.38 4.35 -2.53
N PHE A 80 1.55 5.66 -2.68
CA PHE A 80 2.68 6.27 -3.36
C PHE A 80 3.72 6.73 -2.35
N SER A 81 4.98 6.78 -2.75
CA SER A 81 6.08 7.12 -1.86
C SER A 81 6.95 8.24 -2.42
N ASN A 82 7.24 9.21 -1.57
CA ASN A 82 8.29 10.20 -1.71
C ASN A 82 9.25 10.11 -0.50
N ALA A 83 9.38 8.92 0.09
CA ALA A 83 10.07 8.70 1.36
C ALA A 83 11.55 9.13 1.35
N PHE A 84 12.19 9.16 0.18
CA PHE A 84 13.55 9.70 0.02
C PHE A 84 13.60 10.98 -0.81
N GLY A 85 12.46 11.52 -1.23
CA GLY A 85 12.40 12.80 -1.91
C GLY A 85 12.85 13.93 -0.98
N THR A 86 13.60 14.88 -1.54
CA THR A 86 14.07 16.07 -0.83
C THR A 86 13.19 17.30 -1.06
N GLU A 87 12.22 17.20 -1.98
CA GLU A 87 11.24 18.22 -2.31
C GLU A 87 9.86 17.57 -2.52
N PRO A 88 8.76 18.35 -2.57
CA PRO A 88 7.45 17.82 -2.89
C PRO A 88 7.42 17.13 -4.26
N LEU A 89 6.95 15.89 -4.30
CA LEU A 89 6.74 15.12 -5.53
C LEU A 89 5.33 15.40 -6.08
N VAL A 90 5.24 15.83 -7.33
CA VAL A 90 3.97 16.04 -8.01
C VAL A 90 3.60 14.81 -8.84
N LEU A 91 2.43 14.24 -8.57
CA LEU A 91 1.76 13.28 -9.46
C LEU A 91 0.65 14.03 -10.18
N ALA A 92 0.75 14.16 -11.50
CA ALA A 92 -0.26 14.87 -12.29
C ALA A 92 -1.53 14.02 -12.52
N GLY A 93 -1.42 12.70 -12.36
CA GLY A 93 -2.54 11.79 -12.29
C GLY A 93 -2.07 10.35 -12.10
N ALA A 94 -3.00 9.47 -11.70
CA ALA A 94 -2.73 8.04 -11.60
C ALA A 94 -3.97 7.21 -11.90
N SER A 95 -3.77 5.95 -12.26
CA SER A 95 -4.83 4.97 -12.49
C SER A 95 -4.38 3.58 -12.04
N VAL A 96 -5.35 2.70 -11.83
CA VAL A 96 -5.15 1.27 -11.59
C VAL A 96 -6.07 0.46 -12.50
N ALA A 97 -5.59 -0.67 -12.98
CA ALA A 97 -6.37 -1.61 -13.79
C ALA A 97 -5.89 -3.04 -13.53
N VAL A 98 -6.73 -4.03 -13.85
CA VAL A 98 -6.30 -5.42 -13.96
C VAL A 98 -5.33 -5.53 -15.13
N SER A 99 -4.14 -6.08 -14.88
CA SER A 99 -3.14 -6.34 -15.91
C SER A 99 -3.52 -7.57 -16.74
N ARG A 100 -3.15 -7.58 -18.03
CA ARG A 100 -3.25 -8.77 -18.90
C ARG A 100 -2.09 -9.75 -18.70
N GLY A 101 -1.25 -9.52 -17.71
CA GLY A 101 -0.23 -10.46 -17.23
C GLY A 101 1.05 -9.77 -16.78
N PRO A 102 1.96 -10.53 -16.14
CA PRO A 102 3.26 -9.99 -15.77
C PRO A 102 4.11 -9.73 -17.01
N GLY A 103 5.04 -8.77 -16.95
CA GLY A 103 5.90 -8.42 -18.09
C GLY A 103 5.19 -7.76 -19.28
N ARG A 104 3.90 -7.36 -19.14
CA ARG A 104 3.11 -6.74 -20.20
C ARG A 104 2.62 -5.36 -19.79
N SER A 105 2.63 -4.41 -20.73
CA SER A 105 2.01 -3.10 -20.50
C SER A 105 0.49 -3.14 -20.71
N ALA A 106 -0.03 -4.21 -21.32
CA ALA A 106 -1.44 -4.38 -21.62
C ALA A 106 -2.30 -4.55 -20.36
N ILE A 107 -3.43 -3.83 -20.32
CA ILE A 107 -4.41 -3.87 -19.23
C ILE A 107 -5.79 -4.28 -19.75
N ASP A 108 -6.66 -4.72 -18.86
CA ASP A 108 -8.09 -4.74 -19.16
C ASP A 108 -8.65 -3.32 -19.08
N ALA A 109 -8.88 -2.68 -20.23
CA ALA A 109 -9.33 -1.29 -20.31
C ALA A 109 -10.65 -1.05 -19.57
N ALA A 110 -11.57 -2.03 -19.53
CA ALA A 110 -12.84 -1.91 -18.83
C ALA A 110 -12.66 -1.85 -17.29
N SER A 111 -11.57 -2.42 -16.79
CA SER A 111 -11.19 -2.40 -15.37
C SER A 111 -10.43 -1.12 -14.99
N SER A 112 -10.09 -0.26 -15.94
CA SER A 112 -9.32 0.96 -15.65
C SER A 112 -10.11 1.90 -14.74
N ARG A 113 -9.47 2.34 -13.66
CA ARG A 113 -10.02 3.30 -12.70
C ARG A 113 -9.02 4.42 -12.46
N ALA A 114 -9.48 5.66 -12.60
CA ALA A 114 -8.69 6.81 -12.19
C ALA A 114 -8.57 6.83 -10.66
N LEU A 115 -7.36 7.05 -10.18
CA LEU A 115 -7.10 7.27 -8.76
C LEU A 115 -7.31 8.76 -8.44
N ARG A 116 -7.85 9.02 -7.25
CA ARG A 116 -8.08 10.37 -6.73
C ARG A 116 -7.35 10.57 -5.41
N PHE A 117 -7.15 11.82 -5.04
CA PHE A 117 -6.43 12.23 -3.84
C PHE A 117 -7.22 13.32 -3.13
N GLY A 118 -8.05 12.94 -2.15
CA GLY A 118 -9.02 13.85 -1.55
C GLY A 118 -10.01 14.40 -2.58
N GLY A 119 -10.41 13.59 -3.56
CA GLY A 119 -11.25 13.96 -4.69
C GLY A 119 -10.51 14.59 -5.87
N ALA A 120 -9.27 15.06 -5.70
CA ALA A 120 -8.48 15.68 -6.76
C ALA A 120 -7.85 14.64 -7.71
N ALA A 121 -7.57 15.06 -8.96
CA ALA A 121 -6.88 14.21 -9.94
C ALA A 121 -5.37 14.10 -9.71
N SER A 122 -4.77 15.16 -9.15
CA SER A 122 -3.34 15.29 -8.90
C SER A 122 -3.08 15.45 -7.41
N VAL A 123 -1.82 15.23 -7.02
CA VAL A 123 -1.37 15.39 -5.63
C VAL A 123 0.07 15.89 -5.60
N SER A 124 0.39 16.69 -4.58
CA SER A 124 1.76 17.00 -4.20
C SER A 124 2.07 16.26 -2.89
N ILE A 125 3.01 15.32 -2.95
CA ILE A 125 3.43 14.50 -1.81
C ILE A 125 4.66 15.17 -1.18
N PRO A 126 4.61 15.59 0.10
CA PRO A 126 5.75 16.23 0.75
C PRO A 126 7.04 15.40 0.69
N ALA A 127 8.19 16.08 0.84
CA ALA A 127 9.48 15.42 1.02
C ALA A 127 9.42 14.44 2.20
N GLY A 128 9.97 13.24 2.03
CA GLY A 128 10.00 12.22 3.08
C GLY A 128 8.66 11.53 3.38
N ALA A 129 7.59 11.81 2.65
CA ALA A 129 6.25 11.31 2.95
C ALA A 129 5.79 10.15 2.04
N GLU A 130 4.82 9.37 2.52
CA GLU A 130 3.99 8.49 1.70
C GLU A 130 2.57 9.08 1.61
N TYR A 131 1.84 8.77 0.54
CA TYR A 131 0.46 9.24 0.34
C TYR A 131 -0.43 8.10 -0.15
N LEU A 132 -1.63 8.00 0.42
CA LEU A 132 -2.65 7.04 0.01
C LEU A 132 -3.65 7.69 -0.94
N SER A 133 -3.99 7.01 -2.03
CA SER A 133 -5.13 7.39 -2.85
C SER A 133 -6.45 7.23 -2.09
N ASP A 134 -7.49 7.88 -2.59
CA ASP A 134 -8.86 7.56 -2.22
C ASP A 134 -9.16 6.08 -2.59
N PRO A 135 -10.07 5.42 -1.87
CA PRO A 135 -10.56 4.09 -2.22
C PRO A 135 -11.24 4.06 -3.59
N VAL A 136 -11.02 2.98 -4.34
CA VAL A 136 -11.62 2.77 -5.65
C VAL A 136 -12.18 1.37 -5.80
N ASP A 137 -13.31 1.27 -6.51
CA ASP A 137 -14.00 0.01 -6.76
C ASP A 137 -13.35 -0.70 -7.95
N LEU A 138 -12.66 -1.79 -7.65
CA LEU A 138 -11.98 -2.64 -8.62
C LEU A 138 -12.05 -4.09 -8.10
N PRO A 139 -13.09 -4.86 -8.46
CA PRO A 139 -13.17 -6.27 -8.13
C PRO A 139 -11.99 -7.04 -8.72
N HIS A 140 -11.24 -7.75 -7.89
CA HIS A 140 -10.09 -8.54 -8.31
C HIS A 140 -9.86 -9.74 -7.39
N ALA A 141 -9.32 -10.82 -7.96
CA ALA A 141 -9.03 -12.03 -7.22
C ALA A 141 -7.68 -11.96 -6.50
N ALA A 142 -7.52 -12.76 -5.44
CA ALA A 142 -6.21 -13.01 -4.83
C ALA A 142 -5.25 -13.60 -5.88
N GLY A 143 -4.04 -13.05 -5.99
CA GLY A 143 -3.07 -13.44 -7.02
C GLY A 143 -3.28 -12.78 -8.39
N SER A 144 -4.19 -11.82 -8.53
CA SER A 144 -4.28 -11.00 -9.74
C SER A 144 -3.04 -10.11 -9.92
N ASP A 145 -2.68 -9.85 -11.17
CA ASP A 145 -1.71 -8.80 -11.52
C ASP A 145 -2.49 -7.48 -11.74
N LEU A 146 -2.06 -6.41 -11.08
CA LEU A 146 -2.60 -5.06 -11.25
C LEU A 146 -1.53 -4.16 -11.89
N ALA A 147 -1.96 -3.31 -12.81
CA ALA A 147 -1.12 -2.28 -13.40
C ALA A 147 -1.48 -0.92 -12.80
N VAL A 148 -0.51 -0.27 -12.15
CA VAL A 148 -0.62 1.10 -11.66
C VAL A 148 0.09 2.02 -12.65
N SER A 149 -0.63 2.96 -13.25
CA SER A 149 -0.06 3.98 -14.14
C SER A 149 0.00 5.32 -13.42
N ILE A 150 1.12 6.03 -13.53
CA ILE A 150 1.39 7.28 -12.83
C ILE A 150 1.94 8.27 -13.84
N HIS A 151 1.31 9.43 -13.97
CA HIS A 151 1.76 10.51 -14.84
C HIS A 151 2.55 11.53 -14.04
N PHE A 152 3.78 11.76 -14.48
CA PHE A 152 4.72 12.72 -13.90
C PHE A 152 4.85 13.93 -14.84
N PRO A 153 4.65 15.16 -14.35
CA PRO A 153 4.94 16.34 -15.15
C PRO A 153 6.45 16.62 -15.26
N ALA A 154 7.22 16.20 -14.25
CA ALA A 154 8.67 16.37 -14.15
C ALA A 154 9.30 15.27 -13.29
N ALA A 155 10.62 15.18 -13.33
CA ALA A 155 11.37 14.28 -12.46
C ALA A 155 11.21 14.64 -10.98
N PRO A 156 11.16 13.64 -10.07
CA PRO A 156 11.31 13.91 -8.64
C PRO A 156 12.70 14.48 -8.36
N ALA A 157 12.81 15.38 -7.37
CA ALA A 157 14.10 15.93 -6.93
C ALA A 157 15.06 14.82 -6.45
N ARG A 158 14.51 13.75 -5.86
CA ARG A 158 15.20 12.48 -5.64
C ARG A 158 14.24 11.32 -5.83
N GLN A 159 14.68 10.31 -6.57
CA GLN A 159 13.91 9.09 -6.81
C GLN A 159 13.83 8.24 -5.54
N THR A 160 12.65 7.67 -5.30
CA THR A 160 12.36 6.63 -4.33
C THR A 160 12.00 5.37 -5.10
N SER A 161 12.74 4.30 -4.89
CA SER A 161 12.73 3.13 -5.77
C SER A 161 12.77 1.81 -5.02
N HIS A 162 12.51 0.74 -5.76
CA HIS A 162 12.92 -0.62 -5.41
C HIS A 162 13.57 -1.30 -6.62
N PRO A 163 14.91 -1.32 -6.72
CA PRO A 163 15.64 -1.95 -7.82
C PRO A 163 15.47 -3.47 -7.88
N GLY A 164 15.20 -4.12 -6.75
CA GLY A 164 14.94 -5.56 -6.64
C GLY A 164 13.56 -6.00 -7.12
N ALA A 165 12.79 -5.15 -7.82
CA ALA A 165 11.38 -5.42 -8.15
C ALA A 165 11.15 -6.75 -8.88
N ARG A 166 12.09 -7.17 -9.76
CA ARG A 166 11.96 -8.37 -10.62
C ARG A 166 10.61 -8.41 -11.34
N ALA A 167 10.13 -7.23 -11.72
CA ALA A 167 8.89 -6.98 -12.44
C ALA A 167 9.19 -5.87 -13.44
N THR A 168 8.77 -6.07 -14.68
CA THR A 168 8.97 -5.08 -15.74
C THR A 168 8.01 -3.90 -15.55
N SER A 169 8.59 -2.70 -15.53
CA SER A 169 7.91 -1.42 -15.57
C SER A 169 8.10 -0.77 -16.94
N PHE A 170 7.15 0.07 -17.32
CA PHE A 170 7.05 0.69 -18.64
C PHE A 170 7.00 2.20 -18.49
N MET A 171 7.83 2.93 -19.24
CA MET A 171 7.82 4.39 -19.29
C MET A 171 7.53 4.85 -20.71
N ALA A 172 6.44 5.62 -20.87
CA ALA A 172 6.01 6.21 -22.13
C ALA A 172 5.89 7.74 -22.00
N PRO A 173 6.39 8.53 -22.96
CA PRO A 173 6.14 9.98 -23.00
C PRO A 173 4.64 10.28 -23.12
N GLY A 174 4.18 11.37 -22.52
CA GLY A 174 2.79 11.81 -22.49
C GLY A 174 1.93 11.18 -21.39
N GLN A 175 0.65 11.57 -21.37
CA GLN A 175 -0.34 11.08 -20.42
C GLN A 175 -1.12 9.87 -21.00
N HIS A 176 -0.81 8.68 -20.50
CA HIS A 176 -1.37 7.41 -20.98
C HIS A 176 -2.03 6.58 -19.86
N LEU A 177 -2.64 7.24 -18.89
CA LEU A 177 -3.18 6.59 -17.68
C LEU A 177 -4.21 5.48 -17.97
N ALA A 178 -5.08 5.66 -18.97
CA ALA A 178 -6.11 4.68 -19.32
C ALA A 178 -5.81 3.89 -20.61
N ALA A 179 -4.63 4.08 -21.22
CA ALA A 179 -4.30 3.40 -22.47
C ALA A 179 -4.28 1.88 -22.29
N ALA A 180 -4.98 1.14 -23.16
CA ALA A 180 -5.07 -0.31 -23.07
C ALA A 180 -3.70 -1.01 -23.15
N GLU A 181 -2.74 -0.40 -23.85
CA GLU A 181 -1.36 -0.85 -23.98
C GLU A 181 -0.44 0.38 -24.16
N LEU A 182 0.86 0.23 -23.91
CA LEU A 182 1.87 1.27 -24.15
C LEU A 182 2.88 0.80 -25.20
N PRO A 183 2.54 0.85 -26.51
CA PRO A 183 3.45 0.45 -27.55
C PRO A 183 4.67 1.37 -27.58
N GLY A 184 5.87 0.80 -27.73
CA GLY A 184 7.12 1.59 -27.77
C GLY A 184 7.56 2.19 -26.43
N ALA A 185 6.90 1.85 -25.32
CA ALA A 185 7.38 2.24 -24.00
C ALA A 185 8.77 1.65 -23.73
N SER A 186 9.65 2.46 -23.15
CA SER A 186 10.91 1.95 -22.60
C SER A 186 10.63 1.04 -21.39
N THR A 187 11.45 0.01 -21.21
CA THR A 187 11.25 -0.99 -20.15
C THR A 187 12.44 -1.09 -19.22
N PHE A 188 12.15 -1.44 -17.97
CA PHE A 188 13.15 -1.73 -16.95
C PHE A 188 12.56 -2.55 -15.81
N THR A 189 13.39 -3.31 -15.09
CA THR A 189 12.93 -4.24 -14.04
C THR A 189 13.08 -3.66 -12.63
N ARG A 190 12.33 -2.60 -12.32
CA ARG A 190 12.38 -1.85 -11.05
C ARG A 190 11.08 -1.10 -10.81
N TRP A 191 10.79 -0.81 -9.54
CA TRP A 191 9.67 0.04 -9.16
C TRP A 191 10.14 1.43 -8.71
N TYR A 192 9.30 2.44 -8.91
CA TYR A 192 9.49 3.82 -8.43
C TYR A 192 8.20 4.43 -7.88
N GLN A 193 8.35 5.24 -6.85
CA GLN A 193 7.29 6.01 -6.17
C GLN A 193 6.01 5.23 -5.82
N LEU A 194 6.09 3.90 -5.75
CA LEU A 194 4.98 2.99 -5.47
C LEU A 194 5.39 2.08 -4.31
N ALA A 195 4.60 2.09 -3.23
CA ALA A 195 4.95 1.44 -1.97
C ALA A 195 3.94 0.40 -1.49
N GLY A 196 2.68 0.46 -1.95
CA GLY A 196 1.71 -0.53 -1.54
C GLY A 196 0.37 -0.47 -2.25
N ILE A 197 -0.39 -1.56 -2.10
CA ILE A 197 -1.80 -1.67 -2.41
C ILE A 197 -2.48 -2.24 -1.18
N ASP A 198 -3.40 -1.48 -0.61
CA ASP A 198 -4.25 -1.92 0.50
C ASP A 198 -5.61 -2.30 -0.07
N VAL A 199 -6.18 -3.40 0.42
CA VAL A 199 -7.50 -3.89 0.05
C VAL A 199 -8.44 -3.79 1.25
N GLN A 200 -9.68 -3.37 1.00
CA GLN A 200 -10.72 -3.40 2.02
C GLN A 200 -11.20 -4.84 2.15
N ALA A 201 -10.97 -5.44 3.32
CA ALA A 201 -11.23 -6.86 3.56
C ALA A 201 -12.23 -7.07 4.70
N ALA A 202 -12.84 -8.25 4.71
CA ALA A 202 -13.74 -8.66 5.77
C ALA A 202 -13.02 -8.76 7.13
N PRO A 203 -13.75 -8.67 8.25
CA PRO A 203 -13.19 -8.86 9.58
C PRO A 203 -12.39 -10.17 9.70
N GLY A 204 -11.23 -10.11 10.36
CA GLY A 204 -10.32 -11.24 10.53
C GLY A 204 -9.19 -11.30 9.50
N ALA A 205 -9.31 -10.57 8.39
CA ALA A 205 -8.23 -10.43 7.43
C ALA A 205 -7.04 -9.65 8.00
N HIS A 206 -5.83 -10.09 7.67
CA HIS A 206 -4.59 -9.53 8.22
C HIS A 206 -3.40 -9.68 7.27
N THR A 207 -2.32 -8.99 7.58
CA THR A 207 -1.10 -8.97 6.79
C THR A 207 0.05 -9.66 7.53
N VAL A 208 0.76 -10.51 6.79
CA VAL A 208 2.08 -11.03 7.12
C VAL A 208 3.11 -10.27 6.30
N VAL A 209 4.10 -9.65 6.96
CA VAL A 209 5.20 -8.97 6.27
C VAL A 209 6.47 -9.82 6.35
N ALA A 210 6.98 -10.24 5.19
CA ALA A 210 8.31 -10.82 5.08
C ALA A 210 9.33 -9.70 4.90
N ILE A 211 10.21 -9.50 5.89
CA ILE A 211 11.27 -8.48 5.86
C ILE A 211 12.63 -9.15 5.91
N GLY A 212 13.56 -8.69 5.07
CA GLY A 212 14.84 -9.37 4.97
C GLY A 212 15.82 -8.83 3.95
N ASP A 213 16.74 -9.71 3.55
CA ASP A 213 17.78 -9.44 2.55
C ASP A 213 17.39 -9.86 1.12
N SER A 214 18.38 -10.09 0.26
CA SER A 214 18.26 -10.54 -1.13
C SER A 214 17.46 -11.83 -1.28
N ILE A 215 17.50 -12.74 -0.30
CA ILE A 215 16.74 -13.99 -0.35
C ILE A 215 15.24 -13.70 -0.24
N THR A 216 14.86 -12.83 0.69
CA THR A 216 13.48 -12.34 0.81
C THR A 216 13.06 -11.51 -0.37
N ASP A 217 13.91 -10.59 -0.79
CA ASP A 217 13.67 -9.73 -1.94
C ASP A 217 13.36 -10.58 -3.19
N GLY A 218 14.12 -11.67 -3.40
CA GLY A 218 13.87 -12.67 -4.46
C GLY A 218 15.04 -12.89 -5.42
N TYR A 219 16.27 -12.65 -4.99
CA TYR A 219 17.45 -12.79 -5.84
C TYR A 219 17.55 -14.20 -6.43
N GLY A 220 17.90 -14.28 -7.72
CA GLY A 220 17.90 -15.54 -8.48
C GLY A 220 16.55 -15.90 -9.11
N VAL A 221 15.45 -15.21 -8.78
CA VAL A 221 14.16 -15.37 -9.47
C VAL A 221 14.15 -14.58 -10.78
N ALA A 222 13.79 -15.24 -11.87
CA ALA A 222 13.65 -14.59 -13.18
C ALA A 222 12.55 -13.51 -13.14
N PRO A 223 12.76 -12.34 -13.77
CA PRO A 223 11.75 -11.27 -13.83
C PRO A 223 10.38 -11.77 -14.32
N ASP A 224 9.32 -11.15 -13.83
CA ASP A 224 7.93 -11.37 -14.27
C ASP A 224 7.38 -12.80 -14.05
N THR A 225 8.13 -13.66 -13.34
CA THR A 225 7.65 -15.01 -12.98
C THR A 225 6.82 -15.04 -11.70
N ASN A 226 7.07 -14.07 -10.78
CA ASN A 226 6.46 -14.02 -9.45
C ASN A 226 6.58 -15.38 -8.72
N LEU A 227 7.82 -15.90 -8.69
CA LEU A 227 8.21 -17.15 -8.03
C LEU A 227 9.12 -16.89 -6.82
N ARG A 228 9.03 -15.72 -6.20
CA ARG A 228 9.75 -15.43 -4.94
C ARG A 228 9.12 -16.28 -3.85
N TRP A 229 9.86 -16.61 -2.80
CA TRP A 229 9.32 -17.48 -1.76
C TRP A 229 8.07 -16.87 -1.09
N THR A 230 7.96 -15.54 -1.06
CA THR A 230 6.77 -14.81 -0.60
C THR A 230 5.55 -15.01 -1.51
N ASP A 231 5.75 -15.07 -2.84
CA ASP A 231 4.68 -15.36 -3.81
C ASP A 231 4.18 -16.81 -3.62
N VAL A 232 5.12 -17.74 -3.40
CA VAL A 232 4.82 -19.15 -3.11
C VAL A 232 4.12 -19.29 -1.75
N LEU A 233 4.51 -18.52 -0.74
CA LEU A 233 3.82 -18.49 0.55
C LEU A 233 2.36 -18.03 0.37
N ALA A 234 2.11 -16.93 -0.32
CA ALA A 234 0.76 -16.44 -0.60
C ALA A 234 -0.10 -17.49 -1.33
N LEU A 235 0.47 -18.18 -2.32
CA LEU A 235 -0.20 -19.29 -3.01
C LEU A 235 -0.52 -20.45 -2.07
N ARG A 236 0.42 -20.82 -1.18
CA ARG A 236 0.22 -21.93 -0.24
C ARG A 236 -0.86 -21.63 0.80
N LEU A 237 -0.87 -20.42 1.35
CA LEU A 237 -1.90 -19.97 2.31
C LEU A 237 -3.30 -20.05 1.69
N ARG A 238 -3.46 -19.49 0.48
CA ARG A 238 -4.72 -19.59 -0.28
C ARG A 238 -5.13 -21.04 -0.56
N ARG A 239 -4.19 -21.90 -0.97
CA ARG A 239 -4.47 -23.34 -1.17
C ARG A 239 -4.83 -24.09 0.11
N ALA A 240 -4.46 -23.56 1.27
CA ALA A 240 -4.84 -24.09 2.57
C ALA A 240 -6.19 -23.52 3.07
N GLY A 241 -6.88 -22.69 2.27
CA GLY A 241 -8.14 -22.05 2.64
C GLY A 241 -7.98 -20.83 3.55
N MET A 242 -6.77 -20.29 3.68
CA MET A 242 -6.48 -19.05 4.41
C MET A 242 -6.58 -17.86 3.44
N ASP A 243 -7.81 -17.58 3.00
CA ASP A 243 -8.11 -16.56 1.98
C ASP A 243 -8.08 -15.12 2.54
N GLU A 244 -7.91 -14.98 3.85
CA GLU A 244 -7.91 -13.72 4.60
C GLU A 244 -6.50 -13.14 4.86
N VAL A 245 -5.45 -13.75 4.31
CA VAL A 245 -4.04 -13.38 4.59
C VAL A 245 -3.38 -12.65 3.43
N GLY A 246 -3.07 -11.37 3.63
CA GLY A 246 -2.15 -10.62 2.76
C GLY A 246 -0.69 -10.94 3.08
N VAL A 247 0.15 -11.09 2.06
CA VAL A 247 1.59 -11.32 2.19
C VAL A 247 2.36 -10.20 1.49
N ILE A 248 3.24 -9.53 2.25
CA ILE A 248 4.05 -8.41 1.76
C ILE A 248 5.52 -8.81 1.73
N ASN A 249 6.23 -8.40 0.68
CA ASN A 249 7.66 -8.60 0.56
C ASN A 249 8.40 -7.26 0.74
N ALA A 250 9.04 -7.12 1.89
CA ALA A 250 9.89 -6.00 2.26
C ALA A 250 11.38 -6.41 2.29
N GLY A 251 11.81 -7.30 1.40
CA GLY A 251 13.22 -7.65 1.22
C GLY A 251 14.01 -6.51 0.57
N ILE A 252 15.30 -6.39 0.90
CA ILE A 252 16.26 -5.51 0.20
C ILE A 252 17.50 -6.32 -0.14
N GLY A 253 17.89 -6.36 -1.42
CA GLY A 253 19.17 -6.93 -1.84
C GLY A 253 20.35 -6.35 -1.04
N GLY A 254 21.24 -7.22 -0.55
CA GLY A 254 22.36 -6.77 0.31
C GLY A 254 21.94 -6.18 1.65
N GLY A 255 20.67 -6.31 2.04
CA GLY A 255 20.15 -5.79 3.31
C GLY A 255 20.85 -6.40 4.52
N ARG A 256 21.05 -5.59 5.57
CA ARG A 256 21.65 -6.00 6.84
C ARG A 256 20.77 -5.55 8.01
N LEU A 257 21.01 -6.10 9.20
CA LEU A 257 20.17 -5.84 10.37
C LEU A 257 20.36 -4.42 10.92
N LEU A 258 21.60 -4.03 11.22
CA LEU A 258 21.93 -2.79 11.95
C LEU A 258 22.76 -1.77 11.15
N ARG A 259 23.28 -2.16 9.97
CA ARG A 259 24.10 -1.29 9.12
C ARG A 259 23.48 -1.19 7.74
N ASP A 260 23.53 -0.03 7.12
CA ASP A 260 22.94 0.14 5.78
C ASP A 260 23.65 -0.75 4.77
N GLY A 261 22.94 -1.34 3.83
CA GLY A 261 23.51 -2.14 2.74
C GLY A 261 23.41 -1.37 1.42
N LEU A 262 22.81 -2.00 0.42
CA LEU A 262 22.36 -1.29 -0.78
C LEU A 262 21.19 -0.32 -0.47
N GLY A 263 20.48 -0.55 0.64
CA GLY A 263 19.44 0.34 1.16
C GLY A 263 19.53 0.46 2.68
N PRO A 264 18.57 1.17 3.31
CA PRO A 264 18.55 1.35 4.76
C PRO A 264 18.55 0.01 5.50
N ASN A 265 19.22 -0.02 6.65
CA ASN A 265 19.23 -1.18 7.52
C ASN A 265 17.83 -1.58 8.01
N LEU A 266 17.65 -2.87 8.30
CA LEU A 266 16.35 -3.43 8.67
C LEU A 266 15.76 -2.75 9.91
N ALA A 267 16.57 -2.53 10.95
CA ALA A 267 16.09 -1.92 12.19
C ALA A 267 15.52 -0.50 11.96
N ALA A 268 16.21 0.32 11.16
CA ALA A 268 15.77 1.69 10.86
C ALA A 268 14.49 1.76 10.01
N ARG A 269 14.19 0.71 9.23
CA ARG A 269 12.99 0.67 8.37
C ARG A 269 11.86 -0.20 8.90
N PHE A 270 12.02 -0.85 10.05
CA PHE A 270 11.02 -1.79 10.58
C PHE A 270 9.66 -1.13 10.82
N GLU A 271 9.64 0.09 11.39
CA GLU A 271 8.42 0.86 11.58
C GLU A 271 7.69 1.10 10.26
N ARG A 272 8.40 1.62 9.25
CA ARG A 272 7.82 1.95 7.95
C ARG A 272 7.38 0.71 7.18
N ASP A 273 8.26 -0.28 7.05
CA ASP A 273 8.09 -1.41 6.13
C ASP A 273 7.26 -2.55 6.74
N VAL A 274 7.14 -2.62 8.07
CA VAL A 274 6.35 -3.64 8.80
C VAL A 274 5.19 -3.02 9.55
N LEU A 275 5.47 -2.23 10.59
CA LEU A 275 4.44 -1.82 11.57
C LEU A 275 3.40 -0.84 11.00
N ALA A 276 3.81 0.02 10.06
CA ALA A 276 2.92 0.96 9.40
C ALA A 276 2.07 0.32 8.27
N ARG A 277 2.20 -0.99 8.02
CA ARG A 277 1.41 -1.67 6.98
C ARG A 277 0.02 -2.03 7.55
N PRO A 278 -1.08 -1.65 6.86
CA PRO A 278 -2.42 -1.92 7.36
C PRO A 278 -2.69 -3.41 7.58
N GLY A 279 -3.33 -3.73 8.71
CA GLY A 279 -3.69 -5.10 9.06
C GLY A 279 -2.53 -5.99 9.47
N VAL A 280 -1.31 -5.46 9.63
CA VAL A 280 -0.16 -6.28 10.05
C VAL A 280 -0.41 -6.98 11.39
N SER A 281 -0.17 -8.29 11.41
CA SER A 281 -0.25 -9.10 12.63
C SER A 281 0.99 -9.98 12.83
N HIS A 282 1.75 -10.25 11.75
CA HIS A 282 2.95 -11.07 11.80
C HIS A 282 4.07 -10.47 10.97
N ALA A 283 5.30 -10.72 11.41
CA ALA A 283 6.51 -10.44 10.65
C ALA A 283 7.37 -11.71 10.53
N ILE A 284 7.79 -12.03 9.31
CA ILE A 284 8.80 -13.06 9.05
C ILE A 284 10.11 -12.31 8.81
N VAL A 285 11.06 -12.46 9.73
CA VAL A 285 12.37 -11.80 9.65
C VAL A 285 13.40 -12.80 9.15
N LEU A 286 13.92 -12.58 7.94
CA LEU A 286 14.99 -13.38 7.34
C LEU A 286 16.13 -12.45 6.91
N ILE A 287 17.11 -12.30 7.80
CA ILE A 287 18.23 -11.35 7.68
C ILE A 287 19.48 -11.97 8.31
N GLY A 288 20.67 -11.47 7.95
CA GLY A 288 21.92 -11.85 8.60
C GLY A 288 23.01 -12.32 7.64
N VAL A 289 22.67 -12.84 6.45
CA VAL A 289 23.68 -13.38 5.53
C VAL A 289 24.68 -12.31 5.09
N ASN A 290 24.21 -11.08 4.87
CA ASN A 290 25.07 -9.94 4.50
C ASN A 290 25.75 -9.29 5.73
N ASP A 291 25.22 -9.50 6.93
CA ASP A 291 25.87 -9.07 8.17
C ASP A 291 27.15 -9.89 8.38
N PHE A 292 27.09 -11.21 8.19
CA PHE A 292 28.25 -12.10 8.29
C PHE A 292 29.15 -12.09 7.06
N GLY A 293 28.58 -12.05 5.85
CA GLY A 293 29.36 -12.09 4.60
C GLY A 293 30.33 -10.90 4.43
N ASN A 294 30.07 -9.78 5.10
CA ASN A 294 30.96 -8.62 5.12
C ASN A 294 31.99 -8.63 6.28
N LEU A 295 31.99 -9.65 7.14
CA LEU A 295 33.01 -9.83 8.20
C LEU A 295 34.29 -10.52 7.70
N HIS A 296 34.45 -10.66 6.38
CA HIS A 296 35.65 -11.19 5.76
C HIS A 296 36.29 -10.16 4.82
N ARG A 297 37.09 -9.27 5.43
CA ARG A 297 38.44 -8.89 5.00
C ARG A 297 39.07 -8.01 6.10
N ASN A 298 39.62 -8.67 7.11
CA ASN A 298 40.84 -8.16 7.73
C ASN A 298 41.95 -8.35 6.68
N SER A 299 42.09 -7.37 5.79
CA SER A 299 43.25 -7.17 4.93
C SER A 299 43.45 -5.68 4.78
#